data_AF-A0A146GBK8-F1
#
_entry.id   AF-A0A146GBK8-F1
#
_cell.length_a   1.000
_cell.length_b   1.000
_cell.length_c   1.000
_cell.angle_alpha   90.00
_cell.angle_beta   90.00
_cell.angle_gamma   90.00
#
_symmetry.space_group_name_H-M   'P 1'
#
loop_
_entity.id
_entity.type
_entity.pdbx_description
1 polymer ?
#
loop_
_entity_poly.entity_id
_entity_poly.type
_entity_poly.pdbx_seq_one_letter_code
_entity_poly.pdbx_strand_id
1 'polypeptide(L)'
;MIRSFLSSASILCLLASSSILLADSKFIDFASLDAAAIKVENGASVAIVDHEGSKAIQLTFPASKSYPGFELSAPNGEWNLGSSSGVTAEVTNTSSVKVGVSLRVENAGDWQKAPWNSNVTWLAPGATGSVVVKFGESFGKPGFALDPAAVTKIKVFVGTPTVDGTVIVNSIEGFDG
;
A
#
# COMPACT_ATOMS: atom_id res chain seq x y z
N MET A 1 -55.47 18.78 52.22
CA MET A 1 -54.51 17.72 52.59
C MET A 1 -53.60 17.51 51.38
N ILE A 2 -52.30 17.74 51.56
CA ILE A 2 -51.23 17.94 50.57
C ILE A 2 -50.79 16.62 49.94
N ARG A 3 -50.60 16.54 48.61
CA ARG A 3 -49.66 15.61 47.91
C ARG A 3 -49.26 16.22 46.55
N SER A 4 -48.14 16.94 46.46
CA SER A 4 -46.78 16.48 46.09
C SER A 4 -46.66 15.93 44.66
N PHE A 5 -46.14 16.78 43.78
CA PHE A 5 -45.54 16.45 42.49
C PHE A 5 -44.16 15.82 42.72
N LEU A 6 -43.88 14.67 42.11
CA LEU A 6 -42.50 14.20 41.89
C LEU A 6 -42.17 14.37 40.41
N SER A 7 -41.25 15.30 40.12
CA SER A 7 -40.66 15.49 38.80
C SER A 7 -39.41 14.63 38.72
N SER A 8 -39.41 13.62 37.84
CA SER A 8 -38.27 12.73 37.60
C SER A 8 -37.43 13.33 36.47
N ALA A 9 -36.26 13.89 36.82
CA ALA A 9 -35.30 14.40 35.84
C ALA A 9 -34.41 13.23 35.35
N SER A 10 -34.67 12.76 34.13
CA SER A 10 -33.79 11.80 33.44
C SER A 10 -32.54 12.53 32.94
N ILE A 11 -31.39 12.22 33.52
CA ILE A 11 -30.08 12.67 33.05
C ILE A 11 -29.70 11.83 31.83
N LEU A 12 -29.75 12.45 30.65
CA LEU A 12 -29.27 11.88 29.40
C LEU A 12 -27.74 12.06 29.34
N CYS A 13 -26.98 11.01 29.67
CA CYS A 13 -25.54 10.99 29.45
C CYS A 13 -25.25 10.92 27.94
N LEU A 14 -24.91 12.05 27.34
CA LEU A 14 -24.30 12.11 26.01
C LEU A 14 -22.88 11.53 26.10
N LEU A 15 -22.70 10.28 25.67
CA LEU A 15 -21.37 9.72 25.42
C LEU A 15 -20.84 10.37 24.14
N ALA A 16 -19.96 11.35 24.28
CA ALA A 16 -19.16 11.85 23.18
C ALA A 16 -18.15 10.76 22.80
N SER A 17 -18.46 9.99 21.75
CA SER A 17 -17.50 9.10 21.11
C SER A 17 -16.44 9.97 20.44
N SER A 18 -15.33 10.23 21.15
CA SER A 18 -14.13 10.76 20.52
C SER A 18 -13.58 9.67 19.60
N SER A 19 -13.80 9.82 18.30
CA SER A 19 -13.06 9.07 17.29
C SER A 19 -11.58 9.36 17.53
N ILE A 20 -10.84 8.35 18.00
CA ILE A 20 -9.37 8.40 18.01
C ILE A 20 -8.99 8.50 16.53
N LEU A 21 -8.49 9.67 16.12
CA LEU A 21 -7.80 9.79 14.84
C LEU A 21 -6.54 8.93 14.95
N LEU A 22 -6.62 7.71 14.44
CA LEU A 22 -5.42 6.95 14.08
C LEU A 22 -4.59 7.88 13.19
N ALA A 23 -3.36 8.16 13.62
CA ALA A 23 -2.42 8.89 12.78
C ALA A 23 -2.33 8.16 11.43
N ASP A 24 -2.49 8.90 10.34
CA ASP A 24 -2.36 8.37 8.98
C ASP A 24 -1.03 7.60 8.89
N SER A 25 -1.07 6.29 8.69
CA SER A 25 0.12 5.42 8.54
C SER A 25 0.77 5.54 7.14
N LYS A 26 0.35 6.56 6.38
CA LYS A 26 0.86 6.93 5.07
C LYS A 26 2.24 7.55 5.21
N PHE A 27 3.27 6.77 4.94
CA PHE A 27 4.64 7.26 4.83
C PHE A 27 5.01 7.72 3.40
N ILE A 28 4.08 7.55 2.45
CA ILE A 28 4.19 8.06 1.07
C ILE A 28 2.95 8.87 0.74
N ASP A 29 3.13 10.16 0.45
CA ASP A 29 2.08 11.02 -0.10
C ASP A 29 2.21 11.07 -1.63
N PHE A 30 1.30 10.40 -2.34
CA PHE A 30 1.28 10.39 -3.80
C PHE A 30 1.04 11.76 -4.43
N ALA A 31 0.42 12.71 -3.72
CA ALA A 31 0.23 14.06 -4.22
C ALA A 31 1.53 14.86 -4.28
N SER A 32 2.54 14.46 -3.49
CA SER A 32 3.87 15.06 -3.45
C SER A 32 4.85 14.47 -4.46
N LEU A 33 4.50 13.35 -5.11
CA LEU A 33 5.39 12.65 -6.04
C LEU A 33 5.47 13.34 -7.39
N ASP A 34 6.67 13.39 -7.96
CA ASP A 34 6.89 13.67 -9.37
C ASP A 34 6.89 12.35 -10.16
N ALA A 35 5.85 12.12 -10.96
CA ALA A 35 5.74 10.93 -11.81
C ALA A 35 6.95 10.74 -12.73
N ALA A 36 7.58 11.82 -13.19
CA ALA A 36 8.74 11.73 -14.08
C ALA A 36 10.01 11.23 -13.36
N ALA A 37 10.08 11.37 -12.04
CA ALA A 37 11.18 10.88 -11.21
C ALA A 37 11.01 9.41 -10.78
N ILE A 38 9.82 8.83 -10.96
CA ILE A 38 9.55 7.44 -10.60
C ILE A 38 10.25 6.51 -11.61
N LYS A 39 11.11 5.63 -11.10
CA LYS A 39 11.79 4.64 -11.94
C LYS A 39 10.80 3.57 -12.37
N VAL A 40 10.66 3.37 -13.68
CA VAL A 40 9.83 2.32 -14.29
C VAL A 40 10.69 1.21 -14.89
N GLU A 41 10.11 0.01 -15.02
CA GLU A 41 10.81 -1.16 -15.55
C GLU A 41 9.99 -1.94 -16.58
N ASN A 42 10.70 -2.64 -17.47
CA ASN A 42 10.16 -3.61 -18.42
C ASN A 42 9.01 -3.08 -19.29
N GLY A 43 9.14 -1.83 -19.76
CA GLY A 43 8.16 -1.19 -20.65
C GLY A 43 6.92 -0.65 -19.93
N ALA A 44 6.89 -0.67 -18.60
CA ALA A 44 5.84 0.00 -17.82
C ALA A 44 5.92 1.53 -17.95
N SER A 45 4.81 2.18 -17.66
CA SER A 45 4.73 3.63 -17.43
C SER A 45 3.85 3.93 -16.22
N VAL A 46 4.09 5.09 -15.60
CA VAL A 46 3.32 5.56 -14.45
C VAL A 46 2.78 6.97 -14.68
N ALA A 47 1.63 7.25 -14.05
CA ALA A 47 1.08 8.60 -13.94
C ALA A 47 0.50 8.79 -12.54
N ILE A 48 0.59 10.01 -12.01
CA ILE A 48 -0.19 10.41 -10.82
C ILE A 48 -1.57 10.86 -11.33
N VAL A 49 -2.62 10.21 -10.86
CA VAL A 49 -4.01 10.45 -11.29
C VAL A 49 -4.92 10.76 -10.10
N ASP A 50 -6.04 11.42 -10.35
CA ASP A 50 -7.14 11.47 -9.38
C ASP A 50 -7.94 10.16 -9.46
N HIS A 51 -8.12 9.50 -8.32
CA HIS A 51 -8.93 8.29 -8.19
C HIS A 51 -9.71 8.35 -6.87
N GLU A 52 -11.02 8.20 -6.94
CA GLU A 52 -11.92 8.21 -5.77
C GLU A 52 -11.70 9.39 -4.79
N GLY A 53 -11.37 10.57 -5.34
CA GLY A 53 -11.15 11.79 -4.56
C GLY A 53 -9.76 11.94 -3.93
N SER A 54 -8.83 11.01 -4.21
CA SER A 54 -7.43 11.06 -3.75
C SER A 54 -6.44 10.94 -4.90
N LYS A 55 -5.16 11.27 -4.69
CA LYS A 55 -4.10 10.97 -5.65
C LYS A 55 -3.71 9.50 -5.59
N ALA A 56 -3.54 8.88 -6.74
CA ALA A 56 -3.16 7.48 -6.93
C ALA A 56 -2.06 7.34 -7.98
N ILE A 57 -1.32 6.23 -7.96
CA ILE A 57 -0.38 5.89 -9.03
C ILE A 57 -1.08 4.95 -10.01
N GLN A 58 -1.29 5.40 -11.24
CA GLN A 58 -1.69 4.53 -12.33
C GLN A 58 -0.44 3.85 -12.91
N LEU A 59 -0.41 2.52 -12.88
CA LEU A 59 0.62 1.71 -13.54
C LEU A 59 0.04 1.10 -14.82
N THR A 60 0.60 1.49 -15.96
CA THR A 60 0.28 0.90 -17.28
C THR A 60 1.40 -0.03 -17.69
N PHE A 61 1.06 -1.24 -18.16
CA PHE A 61 2.04 -2.27 -18.50
C PHE A 61 1.68 -2.98 -19.81
N PRO A 62 2.70 -3.40 -20.59
CA PRO A 62 2.49 -4.23 -21.78
C PRO A 62 2.35 -5.71 -21.41
N ALA A 63 1.78 -6.50 -22.31
CA ALA A 63 1.96 -7.94 -22.31
C ALA A 63 3.46 -8.28 -22.33
N SER A 64 3.92 -9.10 -21.38
CA SER A 64 5.35 -9.32 -21.18
C SER A 64 5.64 -10.63 -20.48
N LYS A 65 6.79 -11.24 -20.82
CA LYS A 65 7.37 -12.36 -20.06
C LYS A 65 8.24 -11.89 -18.89
N SER A 66 8.34 -10.58 -18.67
CA SER A 66 9.05 -9.95 -17.56
C SER A 66 8.08 -9.44 -16.48
N TYR A 67 8.58 -8.61 -15.56
CA TYR A 67 7.83 -8.04 -14.43
C TYR A 67 7.71 -6.52 -14.57
N PRO A 68 6.78 -6.00 -15.39
CA PRO A 68 6.57 -4.55 -15.53
C PRO A 68 6.08 -3.94 -14.23
N GLY A 69 6.63 -2.78 -13.88
CA GLY A 69 6.36 -2.13 -12.60
C GLY A 69 7.14 -0.84 -12.42
N PHE A 70 7.14 -0.34 -11.19
CA PHE A 70 7.87 0.85 -10.79
C PHE A 70 8.50 0.71 -9.41
N GLU A 71 9.49 1.57 -9.15
CA GLU A 71 10.21 1.68 -7.89
C GLU A 71 10.05 3.08 -7.30
N LEU A 72 9.75 3.14 -6.00
CA LEU A 72 9.80 4.34 -5.19
C LEU A 72 11.03 4.22 -4.27
N SER A 73 11.93 5.18 -4.36
CA SER A 73 13.07 5.30 -3.47
C SER A 73 12.73 6.19 -2.28
N ALA A 74 13.25 5.88 -1.10
CA ALA A 74 13.12 6.76 0.05
C ALA A 74 13.80 8.10 -0.23
N PRO A 75 13.12 9.26 -0.05
CA PRO A 75 13.65 10.56 -0.44
C PRO A 75 14.93 10.94 0.32
N ASN A 76 15.11 10.42 1.54
CA ASN A 76 16.30 10.66 2.38
C ASN A 76 17.17 9.40 2.54
N GLY A 77 17.12 8.48 1.58
CA GLY A 77 17.89 7.23 1.59
C GLY A 77 17.19 6.07 2.29
N GLU A 78 16.44 6.34 3.36
CA GLU A 78 15.66 5.33 4.08
C GLU A 78 14.35 5.88 4.67
N TRP A 79 13.35 5.01 4.77
CA TRP A 79 12.18 5.17 5.62
C TRP A 79 12.38 4.35 6.90
N ASN A 80 12.09 4.97 8.04
CA ASN A 80 11.98 4.26 9.30
C ASN A 80 10.54 3.81 9.51
N LEU A 81 10.30 2.53 9.25
CA LEU A 81 9.02 1.83 9.45
C LEU A 81 9.07 0.90 10.66
N GLY A 82 9.98 1.14 11.62
CA GLY A 82 10.17 0.31 12.80
C GLY A 82 8.96 0.23 13.74
N SER A 83 7.98 1.13 13.59
CA SER A 83 6.70 1.04 14.28
C SER A 83 5.71 0.08 13.63
N SER A 84 5.99 -0.39 12.41
CA SER A 84 5.11 -1.26 11.63
C SER A 84 5.62 -2.69 11.51
N SER A 85 4.68 -3.62 11.37
CA SER A 85 4.96 -5.04 11.14
C SER A 85 5.15 -5.38 9.66
N GLY A 86 4.91 -4.43 8.76
CA GLY A 86 5.05 -4.59 7.33
C GLY A 86 4.66 -3.35 6.54
N VAL A 87 4.45 -3.55 5.24
CA VAL A 87 3.89 -2.56 4.31
C VAL A 87 2.70 -3.19 3.60
N THR A 88 1.65 -2.41 3.41
CA THR A 88 0.49 -2.77 2.59
C THR A 88 0.37 -1.82 1.40
N ALA A 89 -0.13 -2.32 0.28
CA ALA A 89 -0.59 -1.49 -0.82
C ALA A 89 -2.01 -1.89 -1.19
N GLU A 90 -2.92 -0.92 -1.27
CA GLU A 90 -4.24 -1.13 -1.84
C GLU A 90 -4.20 -0.88 -3.34
N VAL A 91 -4.73 -1.82 -4.12
CA VAL A 91 -4.63 -1.81 -5.57
C VAL A 91 -5.96 -2.18 -6.19
N THR A 92 -6.38 -1.41 -7.21
CA THR A 92 -7.53 -1.70 -8.07
C THR A 92 -7.04 -2.22 -9.42
N ASN A 93 -7.53 -3.38 -9.85
CA ASN A 93 -7.27 -3.89 -11.19
C ASN A 93 -8.25 -3.29 -12.20
N THR A 94 -7.77 -2.38 -13.05
CA THR A 94 -8.57 -1.75 -14.11
C THR A 94 -8.38 -2.39 -15.48
N SER A 95 -7.60 -3.47 -15.56
CA SER A 95 -7.43 -4.25 -16.79
C SER A 95 -8.62 -5.19 -17.05
N SER A 96 -8.66 -5.74 -18.27
CA SER A 96 -9.71 -6.67 -18.70
C SER A 96 -9.49 -8.12 -18.27
N VAL A 97 -8.36 -8.43 -17.62
CA VAL A 97 -8.01 -9.79 -17.19
C VAL A 97 -7.64 -9.84 -15.72
N LYS A 98 -7.61 -11.05 -15.15
CA LYS A 98 -7.07 -11.26 -13.80
C LYS A 98 -5.56 -10.98 -13.80
N VAL A 99 -5.08 -10.19 -12.85
CA VAL A 99 -3.66 -9.84 -12.72
C VAL A 99 -3.13 -10.16 -11.32
N GLY A 100 -1.85 -10.54 -11.25
CA GLY A 100 -1.13 -10.70 -9.99
C GLY A 100 -0.30 -9.46 -9.74
N VAL A 101 -0.66 -8.65 -8.74
CA VAL A 101 0.09 -7.46 -8.35
C VAL A 101 0.95 -7.80 -7.15
N SER A 102 2.26 -7.59 -7.29
CA SER A 102 3.24 -7.85 -6.27
C SER A 102 3.74 -6.55 -5.65
N LEU A 103 3.95 -6.60 -4.34
CA LEU A 103 4.65 -5.59 -3.56
C LEU A 103 5.97 -6.18 -3.11
N ARG A 104 7.02 -5.37 -3.14
CA ARG A 104 8.32 -5.72 -2.58
C ARG A 104 8.86 -4.54 -1.78
N VAL A 105 9.42 -4.85 -0.62
CA VAL A 105 10.07 -3.91 0.29
C VAL A 105 11.53 -4.30 0.37
N GLU A 106 12.45 -3.34 0.23
CA GLU A 106 13.89 -3.59 0.19
C GLU A 106 14.64 -2.78 1.25
N ASN A 107 15.69 -3.37 1.84
CA ASN A 107 16.78 -2.62 2.46
C ASN A 107 17.90 -2.41 1.44
N ALA A 108 18.90 -1.59 1.80
CA ALA A 108 20.16 -1.55 1.05
C ALA A 108 20.87 -2.91 1.08
N GLY A 109 21.55 -3.25 -0.02
CA GLY A 109 22.39 -4.44 -0.08
C GLY A 109 22.61 -4.96 -1.49
N ASP A 110 23.40 -6.03 -1.57
CA ASP A 110 23.58 -6.80 -2.80
C ASP A 110 22.28 -7.53 -3.16
N TRP A 111 21.69 -7.22 -4.32
CA TRP A 111 20.44 -7.81 -4.78
C TRP A 111 20.48 -9.33 -4.86
N GLN A 112 21.66 -9.94 -5.08
CA GLN A 112 21.84 -11.40 -5.13
C GLN A 112 21.61 -12.06 -3.78
N LYS A 113 21.76 -11.31 -2.68
CA LYS A 113 21.44 -11.76 -1.32
C LYS A 113 19.97 -11.58 -0.97
N ALA A 114 19.18 -11.07 -1.92
CA ALA A 114 17.76 -10.79 -1.77
C ALA A 114 17.43 -10.01 -0.47
N PRO A 115 17.98 -8.80 -0.27
CA PRO A 115 17.72 -7.96 0.91
C PRO A 115 16.32 -7.33 0.86
N TRP A 116 15.31 -8.17 0.64
CA TRP A 116 13.94 -7.77 0.38
C TRP A 116 12.92 -8.81 0.83
N ASN A 117 11.71 -8.32 1.10
CA ASN A 117 10.53 -9.12 1.34
C ASN A 117 9.49 -8.83 0.27
N SER A 118 8.72 -9.84 -0.15
CA SER A 118 7.75 -9.67 -1.24
C SER A 118 6.54 -10.55 -1.09
N ASN A 119 5.40 -10.05 -1.56
CA ASN A 119 4.16 -10.80 -1.62
C ASN A 119 3.34 -10.40 -2.84
N VAL A 120 2.30 -11.18 -3.14
CA VAL A 120 1.43 -10.98 -4.31
C VAL A 120 -0.04 -11.11 -3.91
N THR A 121 -0.88 -10.27 -4.51
CA THR A 121 -2.33 -10.43 -4.49
C THR A 121 -2.85 -10.62 -5.92
N TRP A 122 -3.89 -11.44 -6.09
CA TRP A 122 -4.47 -11.75 -7.39
C TRP A 122 -5.86 -11.14 -7.49
N LEU A 123 -6.04 -10.21 -8.43
CA LEU A 123 -7.25 -9.40 -8.56
C LEU A 123 -7.97 -9.74 -9.86
N ALA A 124 -9.26 -10.03 -9.77
CA ALA A 124 -10.14 -10.11 -10.94
C ALA A 124 -10.28 -8.72 -11.60
N PRO A 125 -10.75 -8.63 -12.86
CA PRO A 125 -11.09 -7.34 -13.49
C PRO A 125 -12.04 -6.53 -12.61
N GLY A 126 -11.73 -5.25 -12.39
CA GLY A 126 -12.52 -4.32 -11.57
C GLY A 126 -12.42 -4.55 -10.05
N ALA A 127 -11.68 -5.55 -9.59
CA ALA A 127 -11.54 -5.82 -8.16
C ALA A 127 -10.47 -4.92 -7.52
N THR A 128 -10.76 -4.46 -6.32
CA THR A 128 -9.81 -3.81 -5.41
C THR A 128 -9.41 -4.78 -4.30
N GLY A 129 -8.14 -4.76 -3.92
CA GLY A 129 -7.66 -5.54 -2.80
C GLY A 129 -6.28 -5.11 -2.34
N SER A 130 -5.84 -5.66 -1.22
CA SER A 130 -4.56 -5.33 -0.61
C SER A 130 -3.51 -6.40 -0.90
N VAL A 131 -2.27 -5.97 -1.10
CA VAL A 131 -1.08 -6.81 -1.03
C VAL A 131 -0.28 -6.41 0.21
N VAL A 132 -0.08 -7.37 1.11
CA VAL A 132 0.61 -7.15 2.38
C VAL A 132 1.97 -7.86 2.35
N VAL A 133 3.03 -7.10 2.63
CA VAL A 133 4.39 -7.62 2.87
C VAL A 133 4.69 -7.45 4.35
N LYS A 134 4.71 -8.56 5.09
CA LYS A 134 5.19 -8.58 6.48
C LYS A 134 6.72 -8.62 6.49
N PHE A 135 7.33 -7.87 7.40
CA PHE A 135 8.78 -7.91 7.57
C PHE A 135 9.22 -9.28 8.09
N GLY A 136 10.29 -9.83 7.51
CA GLY A 136 10.74 -11.20 7.77
C GLY A 136 10.04 -12.27 6.93
N GLU A 137 9.09 -11.92 6.06
CA GLU A 137 8.32 -12.88 5.26
C GLU A 137 8.33 -12.58 3.76
N SER A 138 8.38 -13.63 2.95
CA SER A 138 8.09 -13.55 1.51
C SER A 138 7.09 -14.64 1.12
N PHE A 139 6.02 -14.26 0.45
CA PHE A 139 4.96 -15.18 -0.03
C PHE A 139 4.42 -16.11 1.07
N GLY A 140 4.24 -15.57 2.28
CA GLY A 140 3.73 -16.31 3.45
C GLY A 140 4.72 -17.31 4.05
N LYS A 141 6.01 -17.19 3.73
CA LYS A 141 7.09 -18.03 4.27
C LYS A 141 8.17 -17.15 4.88
N PRO A 142 9.00 -17.67 5.80
CA PRO A 142 10.19 -16.96 6.26
C PRO A 142 11.04 -16.47 5.09
N GLY A 143 11.40 -15.19 5.11
CA GLY A 143 12.19 -14.50 4.09
C GLY A 143 13.42 -13.82 4.70
N PHE A 144 13.95 -12.82 4.00
CA PHE A 144 15.04 -11.99 4.52
C PHE A 144 14.60 -11.30 5.82
N ALA A 145 15.47 -11.28 6.83
CA ALA A 145 15.25 -10.53 8.08
C ALA A 145 15.46 -9.04 7.81
N LEU A 146 14.46 -8.44 7.17
CA LEU A 146 14.44 -7.04 6.75
C LEU A 146 14.45 -6.13 7.99
N ASP A 147 15.35 -5.16 8.02
CA ASP A 147 15.40 -4.12 9.05
C ASP A 147 14.33 -3.06 8.74
N PRO A 148 13.24 -3.00 9.52
CA PRO A 148 12.14 -2.08 9.24
C PRO A 148 12.55 -0.61 9.43
N ALA A 149 13.64 -0.32 10.15
CA ALA A 149 14.11 1.05 10.34
C ALA A 149 14.92 1.60 9.15
N ALA A 150 15.31 0.73 8.20
CA ALA A 150 16.23 1.05 7.12
C ALA A 150 15.67 0.70 5.73
N VAL A 151 14.36 0.89 5.51
CA VAL A 151 13.71 0.56 4.22
C VAL A 151 14.12 1.58 3.18
N THR A 152 14.76 1.15 2.10
CA THR A 152 15.31 2.07 1.09
C THR A 152 14.44 2.18 -0.15
N LYS A 153 13.63 1.15 -0.43
CA LYS A 153 12.84 1.07 -1.65
C LYS A 153 11.55 0.28 -1.47
N ILE A 154 10.49 0.76 -2.12
CA ILE A 154 9.26 0.03 -2.38
C ILE A 154 9.14 -0.21 -3.88
N LYS A 155 8.78 -1.43 -4.27
CA LYS A 155 8.53 -1.80 -5.67
C LYS A 155 7.14 -2.41 -5.82
N VAL A 156 6.40 -1.93 -6.82
CA VAL A 156 5.11 -2.51 -7.23
C VAL A 156 5.25 -2.99 -8.67
N PHE A 157 4.87 -4.24 -8.93
CA PHE A 157 5.00 -4.84 -10.26
C PHE A 157 3.92 -5.89 -10.53
N VAL A 158 3.67 -6.14 -11.81
CA VAL A 158 2.70 -7.14 -12.28
C VAL A 158 3.43 -8.42 -12.69
N GLY A 159 2.90 -9.56 -12.27
CA GLY A 159 3.41 -10.88 -12.66
C GLY A 159 3.12 -11.17 -14.13
N THR A 160 4.17 -11.39 -14.93
CA THR A 160 4.18 -11.81 -16.36
C THR A 160 2.83 -11.66 -17.09
N PRO A 161 2.38 -10.42 -17.35
CA PRO A 161 1.06 -10.17 -17.91
C PRO A 161 0.95 -10.73 -19.33
N THR A 162 -0.17 -11.37 -19.66
CA THR A 162 -0.40 -11.96 -21.00
C THR A 162 -1.07 -11.01 -21.98
N VAL A 163 -1.54 -9.86 -21.50
CA VAL A 163 -2.16 -8.77 -22.27
C VAL A 163 -1.66 -7.44 -21.71
N ASP A 164 -1.76 -6.39 -22.50
CA ASP A 164 -1.58 -5.03 -22.02
C ASP A 164 -2.66 -4.71 -20.97
N GLY A 165 -2.32 -3.87 -19.99
CA GLY A 165 -3.26 -3.55 -18.94
C GLY A 165 -2.86 -2.37 -18.07
N THR A 166 -3.72 -2.12 -17.09
CA THR A 166 -3.56 -1.04 -16.13
C THR A 166 -4.00 -1.51 -14.76
N VAL A 167 -3.31 -1.04 -13.72
CA VAL A 167 -3.76 -1.10 -12.34
C VAL A 167 -3.62 0.28 -11.71
N ILE A 168 -4.45 0.57 -10.71
CA ILE A 168 -4.34 1.78 -9.89
C ILE A 168 -3.83 1.35 -8.52
N VAL A 169 -2.71 1.90 -8.08
CA VAL A 169 -2.22 1.79 -6.71
C VAL A 169 -2.81 2.96 -5.92
N ASN A 170 -3.74 2.64 -5.03
CA ASN A 170 -4.54 3.62 -4.29
C ASN A 170 -3.75 4.18 -3.10
N SER A 171 -3.00 3.32 -2.41
CA SER A 171 -2.17 3.69 -1.26
C SER A 171 -0.97 2.76 -1.08
N ILE A 172 0.05 3.25 -0.37
CA ILE A 172 1.15 2.45 0.20
C ILE A 172 1.37 2.95 1.63
N GLU A 173 1.23 2.04 2.61
CA GLU A 173 1.11 2.38 4.03
C GLU A 173 1.82 1.36 4.92
N GLY A 174 2.13 1.75 6.16
CA GLY A 174 2.56 0.80 7.19
C GLY A 174 1.46 -0.21 7.51
N PHE A 175 1.85 -1.46 7.78
CA PHE A 175 0.94 -2.55 8.15
C PHE A 175 1.23 -3.05 9.57
N ASP A 176 0.22 -3.12 10.43
CA ASP A 176 0.40 -3.38 11.88
C ASP A 176 -0.30 -4.65 12.41
N GLY A 177 -0.84 -5.51 11.52
CA GLY A 177 -1.44 -6.81 11.90
C GLY A 177 -2.96 -6.83 11.83
#